data_AF-A0A916LI68-F1
#
_entry.id   AF-A0A916LI68-F1
#
_cell.length_a   1.000
_cell.length_b   1.000
_cell.length_c   1.000
_cell.angle_alpha   90.00
_cell.angle_beta   90.00
_cell.angle_gamma   90.00
#
_symmetry.space_group_name_H-M   'P 1'
#
loop_
_entity.id
_entity.type
_entity.pdbx_description
1 polymer ?
#
loop_
_entity_poly.entity_id
_entity_poly.type
_entity_poly.pdbx_seq_one_letter_code
_entity_poly.pdbx_strand_id
1 'polypeptide(L)' 'MHSQSSKSVRYKVIKRKIKYARLEIKNNLIYIILPEHLKMDHKKLLEKYKKWIDKKLKILNEIKDISKDLKLFNHN' A
#
# COMPACT_ATOMS: atom_id res chain seq x y z
N MET A 1 27.62 7.02 13.86
CA MET A 1 27.33 6.29 12.60
C MET A 1 25.85 6.45 12.28
N HIS A 2 25.52 7.16 11.20
CA HIS A 2 24.15 7.46 10.82
C HIS A 2 23.44 6.18 10.37
N SER A 3 22.55 5.63 11.20
CA SER A 3 21.69 4.53 10.79
C SER A 3 20.56 5.09 9.92
N GLN A 4 20.80 5.11 8.61
CA GLN A 4 19.80 5.35 7.59
C GLN A 4 18.67 4.32 7.74
N SER A 5 17.55 4.74 8.33
CA SER A 5 16.33 3.94 8.46
C SER A 5 15.82 3.62 7.05
N SER A 6 16.19 2.45 6.54
CA SER A 6 15.67 1.92 5.29
C SER A 6 14.20 1.63 5.52
N LYS A 7 13.31 2.54 5.10
CA LYS A 7 11.86 2.28 5.05
C LYS A 7 11.63 1.19 4.00
N SER A 8 11.88 -0.07 4.36
CA SER A 8 11.48 -1.23 3.58
C SER A 8 9.96 -1.24 3.55
N VAL A 9 9.40 -0.79 2.42
CA VAL A 9 7.96 -0.79 2.20
C VAL A 9 7.48 -2.24 2.28
N ARG A 10 6.76 -2.56 3.35
CA ARG A 10 6.23 -3.90 3.58
C ARG A 10 5.14 -4.16 2.54
N TYR A 11 5.33 -5.21 1.74
CA TYR A 11 4.32 -5.67 0.79
C TYR A 11 4.02 -7.16 0.98
N LYS A 12 2.78 -7.55 0.69
CA LYS A 12 2.30 -8.92 0.75
C LYS A 12 1.70 -9.29 -0.60
N VAL A 13 2.10 -10.44 -1.14
CA VAL A 13 1.53 -10.99 -2.36
C VAL A 13 0.50 -12.04 -1.98
N ILE A 14 -0.70 -11.92 -2.53
CA ILE A 14 -1.80 -12.85 -2.31
C ILE A 14 -2.23 -13.36 -3.68
N LYS A 15 -2.42 -14.67 -3.81
CA LYS A 15 -3.02 -15.25 -5.01
C LYS A 15 -4.49 -15.56 -4.74
N ARG A 16 -5.38 -15.15 -5.66
CA ARG A 16 -6.81 -15.47 -5.60
C ARG A 16 -7.34 -15.82 -6.99
N LYS A 17 -8.49 -16.50 -7.03
CA LYS A 17 -9.25 -16.79 -8.25
C LYS A 17 -9.96 -15.53 -8.80
N ILE A 18 -9.18 -14.57 -9.28
CA ILE A 18 -9.63 -13.30 -9.88
C ILE A 18 -9.16 -13.21 -11.33
N LYS A 19 -9.82 -12.40 -12.18
CA LYS A 19 -9.42 -12.21 -13.59
C LYS A 19 -8.22 -11.28 -13.78
N TYR A 20 -8.02 -10.28 -12.90
CA TYR A 20 -7.02 -9.23 -13.07
C TYR A 20 -6.28 -8.94 -11.77
N ALA A 21 -4.99 -8.57 -11.85
CA ALA A 21 -4.24 -8.17 -10.66
C ALA A 21 -4.77 -6.87 -10.05
N ARG A 22 -4.68 -6.76 -8.72
CA ARG A 22 -5.08 -5.59 -7.95
C ARG A 22 -3.97 -5.18 -6.99
N LEU A 23 -3.79 -3.88 -6.83
CA LEU A 23 -2.91 -3.29 -5.82
C LEU A 23 -3.78 -2.55 -4.81
N GLU A 24 -3.65 -2.94 -3.54
CA GLU A 24 -4.37 -2.33 -2.44
C GLU A 24 -3.36 -1.84 -1.39
N ILE A 25 -3.67 -0.73 -0.72
CA ILE A 25 -2.83 -0.20 0.37
C ILE A 25 -3.70 -0.12 1.60
N LYS A 26 -3.35 -0.88 2.64
CA LYS A 26 -4.10 -0.95 3.90
C LYS A 26 -3.13 -0.84 5.06
N ASN A 27 -3.39 0.11 5.97
CA ASN A 27 -2.57 0.38 7.16
C ASN A 27 -1.06 0.45 6.86
N ASN A 28 -0.69 1.20 5.81
CA ASN A 28 0.71 1.37 5.40
C ASN A 28 1.40 0.10 4.87
N LEU A 29 0.62 -0.94 4.52
CA LEU A 29 1.08 -2.19 3.94
C LEU A 29 0.48 -2.37 2.53
N ILE A 30 1.30 -2.80 1.58
CA ILE A 30 0.89 -2.97 0.19
C ILE A 30 0.45 -4.41 -0.04
N TYR A 31 -0.72 -4.60 -0.60
CA TYR A 31 -1.26 -5.90 -0.97
C TYR A 31 -1.28 -6.00 -2.49
N ILE A 32 -0.61 -7.02 -3.01
CA ILE A 32 -0.60 -7.35 -4.44
C ILE A 32 -1.41 -8.61 -4.60
N ILE A 33 -2.63 -8.47 -5.11
CA ILE A 33 -3.54 -9.59 -5.34
C ILE A 33 -3.36 -10.01 -6.78
N LEU A 34 -2.80 -11.20 -6.99
CA LEU A 34 -2.56 -11.77 -8.31
C LEU A 34 -3.58 -12.88 -8.63
N PRO A 35 -3.98 -13.02 -9.90
CA PRO A 35 -4.69 -14.20 -10.37
C PRO A 35 -3.87 -15.48 -10.18
N GLU A 36 -4.47 -16.54 -9.63
CA GLU A 36 -3.78 -17.84 -9.43
C GLU A 36 -3.31 -18.49 -10.73
N HIS A 37 -4.06 -18.28 -11.81
CA HIS A 37 -3.80 -18.88 -13.12
C HIS A 37 -2.75 -18.13 -13.95
N LEU A 38 -2.32 -16.94 -13.52
CA LEU A 38 -1.36 -16.12 -14.26
C LEU A 38 -0.06 -16.01 -13.45
N LYS A 39 1.05 -16.50 -14.02
CA LYS A 39 2.40 -16.27 -13.49
C LYS A 39 2.83 -14.83 -13.77
N MET A 40 2.29 -13.88 -13.01
CA MET A 40 2.75 -12.50 -13.05
C MET A 40 3.91 -12.26 -12.09
N ASP A 41 4.91 -11.51 -12.56
CA ASP A 41 6.02 -11.06 -11.75
C ASP A 41 5.59 -9.87 -10.89
N HIS A 42 5.50 -10.10 -9.57
CA HIS A 42 5.08 -9.10 -8.60
C HIS A 42 6.08 -7.94 -8.49
N LYS A 43 7.37 -8.16 -8.79
CA LYS A 43 8.41 -7.11 -8.71
C LYS A 43 8.22 -6.08 -9.82
N LYS A 44 8.01 -6.54 -11.06
CA LYS A 44 7.67 -5.66 -12.19
C LYS A 44 6.40 -4.87 -11.93
N LEU A 45 5.40 -5.48 -11.31
CA LEU A 45 4.18 -4.79 -10.91
C LEU A 45 4.49 -3.70 -9.87
N LEU A 46 5.26 -4.04 -8.84
CA LEU A 46 5.65 -3.08 -7.79
C LEU A 46 6.42 -1.88 -8.38
N GLU A 47 7.34 -2.12 -9.31
CA GLU A 47 8.09 -1.06 -9.99
C GLU A 47 7.19 -0.19 -10.87
N LYS A 48 6.32 -0.79 -11.68
CA LYS A 48 5.37 -0.07 -12.55
C LYS A 48 4.46 0.85 -11.74
N TYR A 49 4.01 0.39 -10.58
CA TYR A 49 3.12 1.13 -9.70
C TYR A 49 3.84 1.91 -8.60
N LYS A 50 5.19 1.98 -8.61
CA LYS A 50 5.98 2.67 -7.57
C LYS A 50 5.56 4.12 -7.37
N LYS A 51 5.36 4.88 -8.46
CA LYS A 51 4.88 6.27 -8.41
C LYS A 51 3.48 6.39 -7.80
N TRP A 52 2.60 5.45 -8.12
CA TRP A 52 1.24 5.42 -7.57
C TRP A 52 1.23 5.07 -6.08
N ILE A 53 2.06 4.10 -5.69
CA ILE A 53 2.26 3.68 -4.29
C ILE A 53 2.74 4.87 -3.46
N ASP A 54 3.79 5.56 -3.92
CA ASP A 54 4.36 6.71 -3.22
C ASP A 54 3.33 7.81 -3.03
N LYS A 55 2.59 8.17 -4.09
CA LYS A 55 1.50 9.15 -4.03
C LYS A 55 0.43 8.75 -3.01
N LYS A 56 0.02 7.48 -3.00
CA LYS A 56 -0.99 6.98 -2.04
C LYS A 56 -0.48 6.99 -0.61
N LEU A 57 0.79 6.64 -0.37
CA LEU A 57 1.39 6.71 0.97
C LEU A 57 1.50 8.14 1.46
N LYS A 58 1.84 9.10 0.59
CA LYS A 58 1.86 10.52 0.93
C LYS A 58 0.47 10.99 1.37
N ILE A 59 -0.55 10.70 0.56
CA ILE A 59 -1.95 11.03 0.88
C ILE A 59 -2.38 10.39 2.21
N LEU A 60 -2.04 9.12 2.46
CA LEU A 60 -2.36 8.45 3.72
C LEU A 60 -1.68 9.11 4.92
N ASN A 61 -0.44 9.58 4.78
CA ASN A 61 0.25 10.30 5.86
C ASN A 61 -0.38 11.67 6.11
N GLU A 62 -0.71 12.43 5.06
CA GLU A 62 -1.44 13.70 5.19
C GLU A 62 -2.79 13.50 5.88
N ILE A 63 -3.60 12.54 5.43
CA ILE A 63 -4.90 12.24 6.05
C ILE A 63 -4.73 11.83 7.51
N LYS A 64 -3.70 11.02 7.82
CA LYS A 64 -3.42 10.58 9.18
C LYS A 64 -3.00 11.74 10.07
N ASP A 65 -2.26 12.70 9.52
CA ASP A 65 -1.86 13.91 10.25
C ASP A 65 -3.05 14.82 10.53
N ILE A 66 -3.86 15.10 9.50
CA ILE A 66 -5.13 15.85 9.63
C ILE A 66 -6.07 15.17 10.63
N SER A 67 -6.17 13.83 10.60
CA SER A 67 -7.02 13.07 11.52
C SER A 67 -6.59 13.16 12.99
N LYS A 68 -5.34 13.51 13.30
CA LYS A 68 -4.93 13.71 14.71
C LYS A 68 -5.53 14.97 15.30
N ASP A 69 -5.72 16.00 14.48
CA ASP A 69 -6.24 17.30 14.90
C ASP A 69 -7.78 17.35 14.84
N LEU A 70 -8.39 16.48 14.04
CA LEU A 70 -9.84 16.35 13.96
C LEU A 70 -10.41 15.77 15.26
N LYS A 71 -11.19 16.58 15.98
CA LYS A 71 -12.06 16.12 17.06
C LYS A 71 -13.14 15.21 16.47
N LEU A 72 -13.10 13.94 16.84
CA LEU A 72 -14.17 13.00 16.55
C LEU A 72 -15.37 13.37 17.42
N PHE A 73 -16.39 14.00 16.82
CA PHE A 73 -17.67 14.20 17.48
C PHE A 73 -18.48 12.92 17.39
N ASN A 74 -18.53 12.18 18.49
CA ASN A 74 -19.38 11.01 18.61
C ASN A 74 -20.81 11.50 18.85
N HIS A 75 -21.71 11.27 17.89
CA HIS A 75 -23.13 11.53 18.12
C HIS A 75 -23.70 10.33 18.88
N ASN A 76 -24.10 10.55 20.13
CA ASN A 76 -24.69 9.56 21.03
C ASN A 76 -26.20 9.43 20.81
#